data_AF-A0A5E4A0T0-F1
#
_entry.id   AF-A0A5E4A0T0-F1
#
_cell.length_a   1.000
_cell.length_b   1.000
_cell.length_c   1.000
_cell.angle_alpha   90.00
_cell.angle_beta   90.00
_cell.angle_gamma   90.00
#
_symmetry.space_group_name_H-M   'P 1'
#
loop_
_entity.id
_entity.type
_entity.pdbx_description
1 polymer ?
#
loop_
_entity_poly.entity_id
_entity_poly.type
_entity_poly.pdbx_seq_one_letter_code
_entity_poly.pdbx_strand_id
1 'polypeptide(L)'
;MTKVVRDFLQAQQVQAPVELYSDWLTVGHVDEFMTFIPIPGTKEFRLLMASTSACYKLFREKQKEGHGEAIMFKGLGGMSSKRITINKILSNEKLVQENLYFQRCLDWNRDILKKELGLTEQDIIDLPALFKMDEDRQARAFFPNMVNMIVLDKDLGIPKPFGPQVEEECCLETHVRALLEPLGVTCTFIDDISAYHKFLGEVHCGTNVHRKPFAFKWWHMVP
;
A
#
# COMPACT_ATOMS: atom_id res chain seq x y z
N MET A 1 3.20 19.42 -4.66
CA MET A 1 2.03 20.02 -5.35
C MET A 1 2.20 21.54 -5.47
N THR A 2 1.88 22.14 -6.63
CA THR A 2 2.02 23.59 -6.85
C THR A 2 1.00 24.40 -6.04
N LYS A 3 1.34 25.66 -5.72
CA LYS A 3 0.47 26.55 -4.93
C LYS A 3 -0.90 26.75 -5.56
N VAL A 4 -0.98 26.93 -6.89
CA VAL A 4 -2.26 27.16 -7.58
C VAL A 4 -3.27 26.04 -7.37
N VAL A 5 -2.82 24.78 -7.33
CA VAL A 5 -3.71 23.63 -7.09
C VAL A 5 -4.09 23.56 -5.60
N ARG A 6 -3.15 23.81 -4.68
CA ARG A 6 -3.44 23.84 -3.24
C ARG A 6 -4.47 24.92 -2.89
N ASP A 7 -4.27 26.13 -3.40
CA ASP A 7 -5.19 27.26 -3.21
C ASP A 7 -6.57 26.94 -3.80
N PHE A 8 -6.61 26.30 -4.98
CA PHE A 8 -7.86 25.87 -5.61
C PHE A 8 -8.63 24.86 -4.74
N LEU A 9 -7.96 23.81 -4.24
CA LEU A 9 -8.58 22.80 -3.37
C LEU A 9 -9.06 23.43 -2.05
N GLN A 10 -8.24 24.28 -1.45
CA GLN A 10 -8.60 24.98 -0.21
C GLN A 10 -9.80 25.91 -0.41
N ALA A 11 -9.89 26.59 -1.56
CA ALA A 11 -11.00 27.48 -1.89
C ALA A 11 -12.35 26.76 -2.03
N GLN A 12 -12.37 25.43 -2.21
CA GLN A 12 -13.62 24.65 -2.26
C GLN A 12 -14.29 24.51 -0.88
N GLN A 13 -13.54 24.69 0.22
CA GLN A 13 -13.98 24.70 1.63
C GLN A 13 -14.56 23.37 2.16
N VAL A 14 -15.52 22.77 1.47
CA VAL A 14 -16.36 21.66 1.95
C VAL A 14 -15.65 20.30 2.10
N GLN A 15 -14.35 20.24 1.83
CA GLN A 15 -13.50 19.05 1.99
C GLN A 15 -12.15 19.38 2.65
N ALA A 16 -12.08 20.47 3.43
CA ALA A 16 -10.97 20.91 4.29
C ALA A 16 -9.65 20.11 4.11
N PRO A 17 -8.84 20.41 3.08
CA PRO A 17 -7.70 19.56 2.70
C PRO A 17 -6.66 19.40 3.81
N VAL A 18 -6.08 18.20 3.90
CA VAL A 18 -4.98 17.86 4.82
C VAL A 18 -3.74 17.51 3.99
N GLU A 19 -2.60 18.11 4.32
CA GLU A 19 -1.32 17.77 3.70
C GLU A 19 -0.65 16.59 4.43
N LEU A 20 -0.20 15.61 3.64
CA LEU A 20 0.53 14.44 4.11
C LEU A 20 1.98 14.50 3.62
N TYR A 21 2.87 13.69 4.23
CA TYR A 21 4.27 13.60 3.83
C TYR A 21 4.46 12.47 2.82
N SER A 22 4.47 12.82 1.54
CA SER A 22 4.74 11.88 0.44
C SER A 22 6.13 12.05 -0.18
N ASP A 23 6.86 13.13 0.12
CA ASP A 23 8.15 13.47 -0.51
C ASP A 23 9.31 12.51 -0.15
N TRP A 24 9.05 11.53 0.73
CA TRP A 24 9.96 10.41 0.97
C TRP A 24 9.86 9.31 -0.11
N LEU A 25 8.83 9.33 -0.95
CA LEU A 25 8.67 8.46 -2.12
C LEU A 25 9.21 9.17 -3.36
N THR A 26 9.78 8.40 -4.28
CA THR A 26 10.36 8.97 -5.50
C THR A 26 9.31 9.57 -6.42
N VAL A 27 8.15 8.92 -6.56
CA VAL A 27 7.03 9.48 -7.32
C VAL A 27 6.31 10.54 -6.48
N GLY A 28 6.21 10.30 -5.17
CA GLY A 28 5.78 11.31 -4.21
C GLY A 28 4.27 11.42 -4.08
N HIS A 29 3.54 10.31 -4.31
CA HIS A 29 2.09 10.28 -4.24
C HIS A 29 1.57 9.57 -2.97
N VAL A 30 0.40 9.99 -2.49
CA VAL A 30 -0.21 9.42 -1.27
C VAL A 30 -0.85 8.05 -1.49
N ASP A 31 -1.25 7.74 -2.73
CA ASP A 31 -1.84 6.46 -3.13
C ASP A 31 -0.83 5.30 -3.10
N GLU A 32 0.48 5.60 -3.10
CA GLU A 32 1.54 4.61 -2.94
C GLU A 32 1.58 3.99 -1.54
N PHE A 33 1.04 4.66 -0.52
CA PHE A 33 1.18 4.22 0.88
C PHE A 33 -0.11 4.13 1.69
N MET A 34 -1.23 4.67 1.20
CA MET A 34 -2.50 4.59 1.92
C MET A 34 -3.72 4.47 1.01
N THR A 35 -4.76 3.80 1.49
CA THR A 35 -6.09 3.78 0.85
C THR A 35 -7.19 3.60 1.89
N PHE A 36 -8.46 3.77 1.49
CA PHE A 36 -9.60 3.47 2.33
C PHE A 36 -10.48 2.38 1.71
N ILE A 37 -10.96 1.45 2.53
CA ILE A 37 -11.97 0.46 2.12
C ILE A 37 -13.21 0.56 3.01
N PRO A 38 -14.42 0.33 2.47
CA PRO A 38 -15.62 0.20 3.30
C PRO A 38 -15.60 -1.13 4.05
N ILE A 39 -16.36 -1.21 5.15
CA ILE A 39 -16.72 -2.50 5.75
C ILE A 39 -18.10 -2.90 5.23
N PRO A 40 -18.20 -3.96 4.42
CA PRO A 40 -19.48 -4.42 3.88
C PRO A 40 -20.56 -4.62 4.95
N GLY A 41 -21.75 -4.08 4.68
CA GLY A 41 -22.88 -4.18 5.59
C GLY A 41 -22.89 -3.14 6.74
N THR A 42 -21.90 -2.27 6.84
CA THR A 42 -21.86 -1.20 7.86
C THR A 42 -21.70 0.18 7.23
N LYS A 43 -21.64 1.23 8.06
CA LYS A 43 -21.27 2.60 7.66
C LYS A 43 -19.80 2.92 7.96
N GLU A 44 -19.04 1.93 8.40
CA GLU A 44 -17.65 2.08 8.81
C GLU A 44 -16.70 1.86 7.63
N PHE A 45 -15.46 2.30 7.81
CA PHE A 45 -14.38 2.09 6.86
C PHE A 45 -13.10 1.69 7.60
N ARG A 46 -12.10 1.25 6.84
CA ARG A 46 -10.74 1.03 7.34
C ARG A 46 -9.75 1.84 6.50
N LEU A 47 -8.80 2.47 7.17
CA LEU A 47 -7.59 2.98 6.57
C LEU A 47 -6.63 1.80 6.38
N LEU A 48 -6.18 1.58 5.15
CA LEU A 48 -5.11 0.63 4.86
C LEU A 48 -3.81 1.41 4.72
N MET A 49 -2.78 1.00 5.45
CA MET A 49 -1.44 1.61 5.40
C MET A 49 -0.44 0.59 4.87
N ALA A 50 0.45 1.01 3.97
CA ALA A 50 1.66 0.26 3.68
C ALA A 50 2.51 0.14 4.97
N SER A 51 3.11 -1.04 5.20
CA SER A 51 3.91 -1.32 6.39
C SER A 51 5.10 -2.22 6.06
N THR A 52 6.31 -1.66 6.20
CA THR A 52 7.55 -2.43 6.00
C THR A 52 7.79 -3.37 7.18
N SER A 53 7.45 -2.94 8.39
CA SER A 53 7.52 -3.76 9.59
C SER A 53 6.66 -5.03 9.49
N ALA A 54 5.44 -4.94 8.93
CA ALA A 54 4.59 -6.09 8.67
C ALA A 54 5.24 -7.07 7.67
N CYS A 55 5.85 -6.55 6.59
CA CYS A 55 6.55 -7.38 5.60
C CYS A 55 7.76 -8.10 6.22
N TYR A 56 8.61 -7.40 6.99
CA TYR A 56 9.76 -8.02 7.64
C TYR A 56 9.35 -9.05 8.69
N LYS A 57 8.26 -8.81 9.43
CA LYS A 57 7.71 -9.77 10.38
C LYS A 57 7.28 -11.05 9.66
N LEU A 58 6.46 -10.93 8.61
CA LEU A 58 6.01 -12.06 7.80
C LEU A 58 7.18 -12.86 7.22
N PHE A 59 8.18 -12.18 6.66
CA PHE A 59 9.34 -12.85 6.07
C PHE A 59 10.20 -13.57 7.12
N ARG A 60 10.37 -13.01 8.32
CA ARG A 60 11.06 -13.68 9.43
C ARG A 60 10.30 -14.92 9.92
N GLU A 61 8.98 -14.85 9.98
CA GLU A 61 8.12 -16.00 10.30
C GLU A 61 8.29 -17.11 9.26
N LYS A 62 8.18 -16.78 7.97
CA LYS A 62 8.40 -17.76 6.89
C LYS A 62 9.81 -18.32 6.84
N GLN A 63 10.84 -17.52 7.16
CA GLN A 63 12.20 -18.02 7.31
C GLN A 63 12.30 -19.06 8.44
N LYS A 64 11.70 -18.77 9.61
CA LYS A 64 11.69 -19.67 10.77
C LYS A 64 10.93 -20.98 10.51
N GLU A 65 9.90 -20.93 9.68
CA GLU A 65 9.14 -22.10 9.20
C GLU A 65 9.92 -22.96 8.19
N GLY A 66 11.12 -22.55 7.78
CA GLY A 66 11.96 -23.28 6.83
C GLY A 66 11.84 -22.81 5.38
N HIS A 67 11.09 -21.74 5.11
CA HIS A 67 10.87 -21.21 3.76
C HIS A 67 11.84 -20.08 3.38
N GLY A 68 13.01 -19.98 4.01
CA GLY A 68 13.99 -18.93 3.73
C GLY A 68 14.48 -18.89 2.27
N GLU A 69 14.47 -20.02 1.57
CA GLU A 69 14.84 -20.12 0.14
C GLU A 69 13.67 -19.87 -0.82
N ALA A 70 12.47 -19.56 -0.31
CA ALA A 70 11.31 -19.23 -1.15
C ALA A 70 11.62 -18.01 -2.05
N ILE A 71 11.36 -18.17 -3.34
CA ILE A 71 11.75 -17.22 -4.39
C ILE A 71 10.60 -16.24 -4.67
N MET A 72 10.92 -14.95 -4.74
CA MET A 72 10.04 -13.88 -5.23
C MET A 72 10.08 -13.77 -6.76
N PHE A 73 9.07 -13.12 -7.35
CA PHE A 73 9.01 -12.82 -8.79
C PHE A 73 9.00 -14.07 -9.69
N LYS A 74 8.46 -15.19 -9.19
CA LYS A 74 8.22 -16.40 -10.00
C LYS A 74 7.33 -16.04 -11.20
N GLY A 75 7.74 -16.45 -12.39
CA GLY A 75 7.04 -16.10 -13.65
C GLY A 75 7.57 -14.85 -14.35
N LEU A 76 8.43 -14.04 -13.71
CA LEU A 76 9.00 -12.84 -14.32
C LEU A 76 10.42 -13.13 -14.84
N GLY A 77 10.53 -13.46 -16.13
CA GLY A 77 11.79 -13.90 -16.76
C GLY A 77 12.97 -12.94 -16.55
N GLY A 78 12.73 -11.62 -16.59
CA GLY A 78 13.76 -10.60 -16.36
C GLY A 78 14.28 -10.50 -14.91
N MET A 79 13.57 -11.10 -13.95
CA MET A 79 13.94 -11.14 -12.53
C MET A 79 14.49 -12.51 -12.11
N SER A 80 14.34 -13.53 -12.97
CA SER A 80 14.71 -14.92 -12.67
C SER A 80 16.20 -15.08 -12.39
N SER A 81 17.07 -14.33 -13.10
CA SER A 81 18.53 -14.36 -12.90
C SER A 81 18.98 -13.78 -11.56
N LYS A 82 18.18 -12.91 -10.93
CA LYS A 82 18.51 -12.30 -9.62
C LYS A 82 18.29 -13.28 -8.46
N ARG A 83 17.41 -14.28 -8.64
CA ARG A 83 17.04 -15.30 -7.64
C ARG A 83 16.83 -14.67 -6.26
N ILE A 84 15.87 -13.76 -6.14
CA ILE A 84 15.58 -13.02 -4.90
C ILE A 84 14.81 -13.95 -3.96
N THR A 85 15.36 -14.22 -2.78
CA THR A 85 14.76 -15.09 -1.75
C THR A 85 14.51 -14.32 -0.47
N ILE A 86 13.70 -14.89 0.43
CA ILE A 86 13.51 -14.37 1.79
C ILE A 86 14.86 -14.20 2.50
N ASN A 87 15.74 -15.21 2.45
CA ASN A 87 17.07 -15.17 3.05
C ASN A 87 17.89 -13.98 2.54
N LYS A 88 17.93 -13.76 1.21
CA LYS A 88 18.66 -12.62 0.62
C LYS A 88 18.11 -11.25 1.05
N ILE A 89 16.79 -11.14 1.23
CA ILE A 89 16.17 -9.89 1.69
C ILE A 89 16.53 -9.66 3.16
N LEU A 90 16.33 -10.66 4.02
CA LEU A 90 16.56 -10.55 5.45
C LEU A 90 18.05 -10.38 5.81
N SER A 91 18.96 -10.89 4.98
CA SER A 91 20.41 -10.73 5.19
C SER A 91 20.98 -9.42 4.62
N ASN A 92 20.16 -8.59 3.95
CA ASN A 92 20.62 -7.33 3.38
C ASN A 92 20.47 -6.20 4.41
N GLU A 93 21.54 -5.96 5.18
CA GLU A 93 21.56 -4.95 6.25
C GLU A 93 21.21 -3.54 5.75
N LYS A 94 21.67 -3.16 4.55
CA LYS A 94 21.34 -1.86 3.96
C LYS A 94 19.84 -1.73 3.71
N LEU A 95 19.22 -2.73 3.08
CA LEU A 95 17.79 -2.74 2.79
C LEU A 95 16.94 -2.71 4.08
N VAL A 96 17.41 -3.36 5.14
CA VAL A 96 16.78 -3.29 6.47
C VAL A 96 16.80 -1.86 7.01
N GLN A 97 17.96 -1.20 7.02
CA GLN A 97 18.07 0.19 7.52
C GLN A 97 17.23 1.18 6.70
N GLU A 98 17.21 1.02 5.38
CA GLU A 98 16.34 1.81 4.50
C GLU A 98 14.86 1.67 4.88
N ASN A 99 14.38 0.44 5.07
CA ASN A 99 12.98 0.20 5.36
C ASN A 99 12.57 0.54 6.80
N LEU A 100 13.50 0.51 7.76
CA LEU A 100 13.26 1.08 9.09
C LEU A 100 13.06 2.60 9.02
N TYR A 101 13.82 3.29 8.16
CA TYR A 101 13.62 4.71 7.89
C TYR A 101 12.26 4.96 7.22
N PHE A 102 11.92 4.21 6.17
CA PHE A 102 10.61 4.34 5.50
C PHE A 102 9.43 4.03 6.40
N GLN A 103 9.56 3.07 7.35
CA GLN A 103 8.53 2.85 8.36
C GLN A 103 8.28 4.10 9.19
N ARG A 104 9.32 4.87 9.56
CA ARG A 104 9.10 6.14 10.28
C ARG A 104 8.38 7.20 9.43
N CYS A 105 8.61 7.22 8.12
CA CYS A 105 7.85 8.10 7.22
C CYS A 105 6.36 7.69 7.17
N LEU A 106 6.09 6.38 7.14
CA LEU A 106 4.73 5.83 7.21
C LEU A 106 4.06 6.13 8.56
N ASP A 107 4.78 5.96 9.66
CA ASP A 107 4.28 6.21 11.01
C ASP A 107 3.97 7.70 11.23
N TRP A 108 4.80 8.60 10.71
CA TRP A 108 4.52 10.04 10.76
C TRP A 108 3.20 10.40 10.07
N ASN A 109 2.92 9.78 8.91
CA ASN A 109 1.62 9.93 8.24
C ASN A 109 0.48 9.28 9.01
N ARG A 110 0.71 8.12 9.64
CA ARG A 110 -0.27 7.44 10.50
C ARG A 110 -0.74 8.39 11.61
N ASP A 111 0.18 9.10 12.26
CA ASP A 111 -0.12 10.03 13.34
C ASP A 111 -0.95 11.24 12.84
N ILE A 112 -0.64 11.79 11.67
CA ILE A 112 -1.44 12.86 11.07
C ILE A 112 -2.84 12.36 10.71
N LEU A 113 -2.95 11.22 10.04
CA LEU A 113 -4.24 10.65 9.65
C LEU A 113 -5.13 10.39 10.87
N LYS A 114 -4.56 9.83 11.94
CA LYS A 114 -5.27 9.65 13.22
C LYS A 114 -5.74 10.97 13.81
N LYS A 115 -4.87 11.98 13.84
CA LYS A 115 -5.18 13.30 14.41
C LYS A 115 -6.26 14.04 13.62
N GLU A 116 -6.08 14.17 12.31
CA GLU A 116 -6.91 15.03 11.45
C GLU A 116 -8.22 14.36 11.04
N LEU A 117 -8.26 13.02 10.99
CA LEU A 117 -9.48 12.26 10.65
C LEU A 117 -10.17 11.63 11.87
N GLY A 118 -9.61 11.81 13.08
CA GLY A 118 -10.17 11.25 14.31
C GLY A 118 -10.12 9.72 14.38
N LEU A 119 -9.13 9.09 13.74
CA LEU A 119 -9.00 7.62 13.68
C LEU A 119 -8.25 7.08 14.90
N THR A 120 -8.57 5.85 15.26
CA THR A 120 -7.88 5.05 16.26
C THR A 120 -7.12 3.90 15.59
N GLU A 121 -6.32 3.16 16.36
CA GLU A 121 -5.65 1.96 15.86
C GLU A 121 -6.64 0.87 15.38
N GLN A 122 -7.89 0.87 15.86
CA GLN A 122 -8.91 -0.09 15.44
C GLN A 122 -9.41 0.18 14.01
N ASP A 123 -9.20 1.39 13.51
CA ASP A 123 -9.62 1.83 12.19
C ASP A 123 -8.57 1.55 11.11
N ILE A 124 -7.38 1.05 11.49
CA ILE A 124 -6.21 0.93 10.62
C ILE A 124 -5.79 -0.52 10.46
N ILE A 125 -5.51 -0.93 9.22
CA ILE A 125 -4.94 -2.23 8.89
C ILE A 125 -3.64 -2.02 8.12
N ASP A 126 -2.59 -2.68 8.58
CA ASP A 126 -1.26 -2.61 7.98
C ASP A 126 -1.07 -3.71 6.94
N LEU A 127 -0.83 -3.32 5.69
CA LEU A 127 -0.51 -4.23 4.60
C LEU A 127 1.00 -4.33 4.40
N PRO A 128 1.58 -5.53 4.20
CA PRO A 128 3.01 -5.69 4.01
C PRO A 128 3.46 -5.01 2.72
N ALA A 129 4.40 -4.07 2.85
CA ALA A 129 5.06 -3.37 1.76
C ALA A 129 6.58 -3.44 1.94
N LEU A 130 7.34 -3.23 0.87
CA LEU A 130 8.79 -3.16 0.94
C LEU A 130 9.29 -2.19 -0.11
N PHE A 131 10.28 -1.39 0.23
CA PHE A 131 10.82 -0.36 -0.64
C PHE A 131 12.33 -0.53 -0.81
N LYS A 132 12.87 0.09 -1.86
CA LYS A 132 14.31 0.27 -2.07
C LYS A 132 14.60 1.76 -2.17
N MET A 133 15.67 2.19 -1.49
CA MET A 133 16.12 3.58 -1.55
C MET A 133 16.86 3.86 -2.87
N ASP A 134 16.59 5.02 -3.46
CA ASP A 134 17.31 5.53 -4.62
C ASP A 134 18.43 6.52 -4.23
N GLU A 135 19.02 7.18 -5.22
CA GLU A 135 20.16 8.09 -5.04
C GLU A 135 19.78 9.37 -4.27
N ASP A 136 18.52 9.81 -4.37
CA ASP A 136 17.97 10.98 -3.67
C ASP A 136 17.45 10.63 -2.27
N ARG A 137 17.70 9.39 -1.81
CA ARG A 137 17.23 8.83 -0.54
C ARG A 137 15.72 8.69 -0.45
N GLN A 138 15.05 8.58 -1.59
CA GLN A 138 13.60 8.36 -1.70
C GLN A 138 13.27 6.89 -1.95
N ALA A 139 12.04 6.50 -1.62
CA ALA A 139 11.55 5.13 -1.72
C ALA A 139 10.94 4.84 -3.09
N ARG A 140 11.31 3.68 -3.64
CA ARG A 140 10.61 3.03 -4.76
C ARG A 140 10.13 1.65 -4.31
N ALA A 141 8.94 1.25 -4.76
CA ALA A 141 8.38 -0.06 -4.45
C ALA A 141 9.37 -1.19 -4.83
N PHE A 142 9.65 -2.11 -3.90
CA PHE A 142 10.48 -3.29 -4.16
C PHE A 142 9.67 -4.38 -4.88
N PHE A 143 8.40 -4.49 -4.52
CA PHE A 143 7.35 -5.26 -5.19
C PHE A 143 6.07 -4.41 -5.21
N PRO A 144 5.04 -4.75 -6.01
CA PRO A 144 3.83 -3.94 -6.09
C PRO A 144 3.18 -3.61 -4.72
N ASN A 145 3.05 -2.32 -4.41
CA ASN A 145 2.33 -1.71 -3.30
C ASN A 145 0.84 -2.07 -3.33
N MET A 146 0.50 -3.19 -2.68
CA MET A 146 -0.86 -3.70 -2.59
C MET A 146 -1.91 -2.70 -2.05
N VAL A 147 -1.50 -1.65 -1.34
CA VAL A 147 -2.40 -0.59 -0.87
C VAL A 147 -3.01 0.21 -2.05
N ASN A 148 -2.34 0.24 -3.20
CA ASN A 148 -2.77 0.96 -4.39
C ASN A 148 -3.78 0.15 -5.23
N MET A 149 -4.90 -0.21 -4.60
CA MET A 149 -5.92 -1.14 -5.09
C MET A 149 -7.22 -0.49 -5.57
N ILE A 150 -7.87 -1.05 -6.59
CA ILE A 150 -9.20 -0.63 -7.03
C ILE A 150 -10.23 -1.04 -5.97
N VAL A 151 -11.01 -0.10 -5.45
CA VAL A 151 -12.08 -0.36 -4.47
C VAL A 151 -13.47 -0.22 -5.12
N LEU A 152 -14.15 -1.34 -5.37
CA LEU A 152 -15.52 -1.42 -5.88
C LEU A 152 -16.45 -2.02 -4.83
N ASP A 153 -16.89 -1.19 -3.89
CA ASP A 153 -17.65 -1.61 -2.70
C ASP A 153 -16.91 -2.72 -1.94
N LYS A 154 -17.42 -3.95 -1.97
CA LYS A 154 -16.80 -5.11 -1.31
C LYS A 154 -15.69 -5.77 -2.14
N ASP A 155 -15.60 -5.49 -3.44
CA ASP A 155 -14.68 -6.16 -4.35
C ASP A 155 -13.41 -5.31 -4.53
N LEU A 156 -12.26 -5.90 -4.19
CA LEU A 156 -10.95 -5.24 -4.17
C LEU A 156 -10.06 -5.79 -5.28
N GLY A 157 -9.64 -4.91 -6.20
CA GLY A 157 -8.65 -5.20 -7.24
C GLY A 157 -7.25 -4.82 -6.78
N ILE A 158 -6.56 -5.76 -6.14
CA ILE A 158 -5.29 -5.55 -5.45
C ILE A 158 -4.12 -5.82 -6.42
N PRO A 159 -3.09 -4.96 -6.51
CA PRO A 159 -1.88 -5.27 -7.27
C PRO A 159 -1.28 -6.62 -6.87
N LYS A 160 -0.99 -7.50 -7.83
CA LYS A 160 -0.38 -8.80 -7.55
C LYS A 160 1.05 -8.59 -7.03
N PRO A 161 1.40 -9.03 -5.82
CA PRO A 161 2.69 -8.67 -5.21
C PRO A 161 3.87 -9.51 -5.68
N PHE A 162 3.64 -10.65 -6.35
CA PHE A 162 4.69 -11.59 -6.76
C PHE A 162 5.66 -11.99 -5.62
N GLY A 163 5.12 -12.13 -4.41
CA GLY A 163 5.86 -12.50 -3.22
C GLY A 163 6.41 -13.92 -3.20
N PRO A 164 7.14 -14.29 -2.14
CA PRO A 164 7.71 -15.62 -1.97
C PRO A 164 6.63 -16.71 -2.04
N GLN A 165 6.95 -17.80 -2.74
CA GLN A 165 6.05 -18.94 -2.90
C GLN A 165 6.25 -19.95 -1.76
N VAL A 166 5.20 -20.19 -0.99
CA VAL A 166 5.15 -21.18 0.09
C VAL A 166 3.99 -22.11 -0.23
N GLU A 167 4.26 -23.41 -0.36
CA GLU A 167 3.23 -24.40 -0.76
C GLU A 167 2.48 -24.02 -2.06
N GLU A 168 3.22 -23.47 -3.01
CA GLU A 168 2.71 -22.97 -4.31
C GLU A 168 1.78 -21.74 -4.25
N GLU A 169 1.60 -21.16 -3.06
CA GLU A 169 0.87 -19.90 -2.87
C GLU A 169 1.81 -18.73 -2.58
N CYS A 170 1.41 -17.52 -3.00
CA CYS A 170 2.13 -16.30 -2.63
C CYS A 170 1.82 -15.93 -1.17
N CYS A 171 2.81 -15.98 -0.29
CA CYS A 171 2.58 -15.72 1.13
C CYS A 171 2.09 -14.28 1.43
N LEU A 172 2.39 -13.31 0.56
CA LEU A 172 1.85 -11.95 0.65
C LEU A 172 0.36 -11.91 0.30
N GLU A 173 -0.07 -12.61 -0.76
CA GLU A 173 -1.48 -12.71 -1.14
C GLU A 173 -2.30 -13.38 -0.02
N THR A 174 -1.81 -14.52 0.48
CA THR A 174 -2.45 -15.25 1.59
C THR A 174 -2.55 -14.39 2.86
N HIS A 175 -1.50 -13.63 3.19
CA HIS A 175 -1.51 -12.74 4.35
C HIS A 175 -2.53 -11.60 4.20
N VAL A 176 -2.59 -10.96 3.03
CA VAL A 176 -3.56 -9.88 2.77
C VAL A 176 -4.99 -10.42 2.81
N ARG A 177 -5.26 -11.59 2.25
CA ARG A 177 -6.58 -12.26 2.38
C ARG A 177 -6.95 -12.47 3.83
N ALA A 178 -6.04 -13.00 4.64
CA ALA A 178 -6.27 -13.26 6.07
C ALA A 178 -6.58 -11.98 6.87
N LEU A 179 -6.07 -10.83 6.45
CA LEU A 179 -6.39 -9.53 7.06
C LEU A 179 -7.75 -8.98 6.61
N LEU A 180 -8.07 -9.10 5.33
CA LEU A 180 -9.18 -8.37 4.71
C LEU A 180 -10.46 -9.20 4.60
N GLU A 181 -10.39 -10.45 4.16
CA GLU A 181 -11.58 -11.29 3.93
C GLU A 181 -12.47 -11.48 5.17
N PRO A 182 -11.95 -11.53 6.43
CA PRO A 182 -12.79 -11.54 7.63
C PRO A 182 -13.70 -10.32 7.80
N LEU A 183 -13.42 -9.20 7.10
CA LEU A 183 -14.28 -8.01 7.07
C LEU A 183 -15.44 -8.13 6.08
N GLY A 184 -15.49 -9.19 5.28
CA GLY A 184 -16.52 -9.42 4.26
C GLY A 184 -16.19 -8.85 2.87
N VAL A 185 -14.97 -8.36 2.65
CA VAL A 185 -14.49 -7.94 1.32
C VAL A 185 -13.96 -9.14 0.52
N THR A 186 -13.89 -9.01 -0.80
CA THR A 186 -13.40 -10.03 -1.73
C THR A 186 -12.12 -9.54 -2.40
N CYS A 187 -11.01 -10.24 -2.18
CA CYS A 187 -9.71 -9.88 -2.75
C CYS A 187 -9.48 -10.55 -4.12
N THR A 188 -9.21 -9.75 -5.15
CA THR A 188 -8.76 -10.20 -6.47
C THR A 188 -7.40 -9.59 -6.78
N PHE A 189 -6.38 -10.43 -6.98
CA PHE A 189 -5.03 -9.97 -7.30
C PHE A 189 -4.86 -9.79 -8.82
N ILE A 190 -4.53 -8.58 -9.24
CA ILE A 190 -4.42 -8.17 -10.64
C ILE A 190 -2.94 -8.12 -11.04
N ASP A 191 -2.57 -8.89 -12.05
CA ASP A 191 -1.24 -8.84 -12.66
C ASP A 191 -1.15 -7.65 -13.63
N ASP A 192 -0.42 -6.61 -13.22
CA ASP A 192 -0.16 -5.41 -13.99
C ASP A 192 1.34 -5.19 -14.30
N ILE A 193 2.21 -6.10 -13.83
CA ILE A 193 3.66 -5.86 -13.79
C ILE A 193 4.29 -5.75 -15.17
N SER A 194 3.70 -6.43 -16.15
CA SER A 194 4.17 -6.39 -17.54
C SER A 194 3.92 -5.04 -18.21
N ALA A 195 2.93 -4.28 -17.75
CA ALA A 195 2.49 -3.03 -18.37
C ALA A 195 2.80 -1.77 -17.53
N TYR A 196 2.71 -1.81 -16.20
CA TYR A 196 2.72 -0.61 -15.36
C TYR A 196 3.85 -0.58 -14.31
N HIS A 197 4.11 -1.70 -13.62
CA HIS A 197 5.11 -1.74 -12.52
C HIS A 197 6.57 -1.60 -12.97
N LYS A 198 6.90 -1.92 -14.23
CA LYS A 198 8.23 -1.60 -14.80
C LYS A 198 8.50 -0.09 -14.90
N PHE A 199 7.47 0.74 -14.81
CA PHE A 199 7.54 2.21 -14.93
C PHE A 199 7.27 2.92 -13.60
N LEU A 200 7.49 2.24 -12.47
CA LEU A 200 7.31 2.80 -11.12
C LEU A 200 5.85 3.18 -10.79
N GLY A 201 4.86 2.64 -11.51
CA GLY A 201 3.43 2.81 -11.23
C GLY A 201 2.72 1.47 -11.00
N GLU A 202 1.49 1.48 -10.51
CA GLU A 202 0.71 0.26 -10.21
C GLU A 202 -0.74 0.39 -10.68
N VAL A 203 -1.60 -0.58 -10.34
CA VAL A 203 -2.99 -0.70 -10.82
C VAL A 203 -3.73 0.65 -10.77
N HIS A 204 -3.62 1.39 -9.67
CA HIS A 204 -4.29 2.69 -9.54
C HIS A 204 -3.60 3.82 -10.32
N CYS A 205 -2.32 3.73 -10.62
CA CYS A 205 -1.65 4.61 -11.57
C CYS A 205 -2.19 4.42 -13.00
N GLY A 206 -2.80 3.25 -13.29
CA GLY A 206 -3.43 2.94 -14.57
C GLY A 206 -4.96 3.01 -14.58
N THR A 207 -5.62 3.23 -13.44
CA THR A 207 -7.08 3.13 -13.32
C THR A 207 -7.71 4.25 -12.48
N ASN A 208 -8.92 4.66 -12.84
CA ASN A 208 -9.69 5.65 -12.10
C ASN A 208 -11.16 5.25 -12.07
N VAL A 209 -11.84 5.47 -10.93
CA VAL A 209 -13.22 5.05 -10.70
C VAL A 209 -14.10 6.28 -10.54
N HIS A 210 -15.02 6.49 -11.48
CA HIS A 210 -16.08 7.48 -11.31
C HIS A 210 -17.15 6.95 -10.35
N ARG A 211 -17.41 7.68 -9.27
CA ARG A 211 -18.35 7.31 -8.21
C ARG A 211 -19.57 8.21 -8.20
N LYS A 212 -20.67 7.72 -7.62
CA LYS A 212 -21.85 8.56 -7.35
C LYS A 212 -21.49 9.66 -6.35
N PRO A 213 -22.10 10.87 -6.45
CA PRO A 213 -21.90 11.92 -5.48
C PRO A 213 -22.48 11.53 -4.11
N PHE A 214 -22.01 12.19 -3.05
CA PHE A 214 -22.59 12.04 -1.72
C PHE A 214 -24.08 12.39 -1.71
N ALA A 215 -24.86 11.64 -0.92
CA ALA A 215 -26.27 11.98 -0.69
C ALA A 215 -26.42 13.28 0.10
N PHE A 216 -25.48 13.55 1.02
CA PHE A 216 -25.38 14.80 1.77
C PHE A 216 -25.16 15.98 0.82
N LYS A 217 -25.91 17.06 1.03
CA LYS A 217 -25.86 18.25 0.18
C LYS A 217 -24.78 19.19 0.71
N TRP A 218 -23.81 19.54 -0.14
CA TRP A 218 -22.66 20.35 0.27
C TRP A 218 -23.05 21.71 0.86
N TRP A 219 -24.16 22.32 0.40
CA TRP A 219 -24.67 23.59 0.92
C TRP A 219 -25.34 23.50 2.30
N HIS A 220 -25.48 22.29 2.88
CA HIS A 220 -25.90 22.12 4.28
C HIS A 220 -24.71 22.01 5.24
N MET A 221 -23.47 21.95 4.74
CA MET A 221 -22.27 22.01 5.59
C MET A 221 -22.12 23.42 6.15
N VAL A 222 -21.56 23.51 7.37
CA VAL A 222 -21.08 24.76 7.95
C VAL A 222 -19.55 24.64 8.02
N PRO A 223 -18.83 25.14 7.00
CA PRO A 223 -17.36 25.03 6.93
C PRO A 223 -16.64 25.81 8.03
#